data_AF-A0A7X8AB18-F1
#
_entry.id   AF-A0A7X8AB18-F1
#
_cell.length_a   1.000
_cell.length_b   1.000
_cell.length_c   1.000
_cell.angle_alpha   90.00
_cell.angle_beta   90.00
_cell.angle_gamma   90.00
#
_symmetry.space_group_name_H-M   'P 1'
#
loop_
_entity.id
_entity.type
_entity.pdbx_description
1 polymer ?
#
loop_
_entity_poly.entity_id
_entity_poly.type
_entity_poly.pdbx_seq_one_letter_code
_entity_poly.pdbx_strand_id
1 'polypeptide(L)'
;MIFVNDMTLLRAWLLALGVAIIGSNLIEDMNLLGDEGLARQAFAPIAAIVGGYIFGLGIVMAGGCGSGVLYKQGEGQFAAFIATVGFAFTLIMSYHGPLAPVMKWIKSYKVSIGSGDDAIPNPALWDLFNAPNLKWLFIAIIVAIIIPVVWKGGPLGKQPKKGWSWSLGGLLVGLVIVLAWWTSYQWGGRARGLSFSGPLSEMVTFLLMGDSMAKNDQMFSFAGYGSISWSALYIIGVPIGAFLSARGLSEFKLTAPKQVDELLRVFFGGMVMGVGGALAGG
;
A
#
# COMPACT_ATOMS: atom_id res chain seq x y z
N MET A 1 -16.67 -11.50 5.39
CA MET A 1 -16.93 -12.72 4.59
C MET A 1 -17.72 -13.76 5.35
N ILE A 2 -17.22 -14.32 6.47
CA ILE A 2 -17.96 -15.35 7.25
C ILE A 2 -19.23 -14.79 7.89
N PHE A 3 -19.21 -13.54 8.36
CA PHE A 3 -20.36 -12.95 9.08
C PHE A 3 -21.46 -12.37 8.19
N VAL A 4 -21.15 -11.96 6.96
CA VAL A 4 -22.08 -11.22 6.07
C VAL A 4 -22.36 -11.99 4.77
N ASN A 5 -21.68 -13.13 4.55
CA ASN A 5 -21.72 -13.95 3.34
C ASN A 5 -21.57 -13.17 2.02
N ASP A 6 -20.91 -12.01 2.07
CA ASP A 6 -20.58 -11.18 0.91
C ASP A 6 -19.11 -11.35 0.53
N MET A 7 -18.88 -11.80 -0.70
CA MET A 7 -17.57 -12.06 -1.30
C MET A 7 -17.18 -10.98 -2.32
N THR A 8 -17.98 -9.93 -2.48
CA THR A 8 -17.80 -8.88 -3.50
C THR A 8 -16.47 -8.17 -3.35
N LEU A 9 -16.14 -7.71 -2.13
CA LEU A 9 -14.86 -7.05 -1.83
C LEU A 9 -13.66 -7.98 -2.06
N LEU A 10 -13.77 -9.25 -1.65
CA LEU A 10 -12.71 -10.24 -1.89
C LEU A 10 -12.49 -10.43 -3.39
N ARG A 11 -13.55 -10.57 -4.18
CA ARG A 11 -13.46 -10.76 -5.63
C ARG A 11 -12.84 -9.55 -6.33
N ALA A 12 -13.22 -8.33 -5.93
CA ALA A 12 -12.60 -7.10 -6.44
C ALA A 12 -11.11 -7.05 -6.11
N TRP A 13 -10.75 -7.38 -4.86
CA TRP A 13 -9.35 -7.43 -4.42
C TRP A 13 -8.54 -8.50 -5.15
N LEU A 14 -9.07 -9.72 -5.30
CA LEU A 14 -8.42 -10.81 -6.03
C LEU A 14 -8.23 -10.48 -7.52
N LEU A 15 -9.23 -9.82 -8.14
CA LEU A 15 -9.11 -9.35 -9.52
C LEU A 15 -8.02 -8.28 -9.65
N ALA A 16 -8.00 -7.28 -8.77
CA ALA A 16 -6.97 -6.26 -8.74
C ALA A 16 -5.57 -6.89 -8.54
N LEU A 17 -5.46 -7.87 -7.64
CA LEU A 17 -4.23 -8.60 -7.38
C LEU A 17 -3.77 -9.39 -8.62
N GLY A 18 -4.68 -10.11 -9.29
CA GLY A 18 -4.35 -10.86 -10.50
C GLY A 18 -3.84 -9.94 -11.63
N VAL A 19 -4.54 -8.83 -11.86
CA VAL A 19 -4.12 -7.80 -12.84
C VAL A 19 -2.77 -7.20 -12.45
N ALA A 20 -2.57 -6.87 -11.18
CA ALA A 20 -1.31 -6.31 -10.69
C ALA A 20 -0.13 -7.29 -10.83
N ILE A 21 -0.32 -8.58 -10.50
CA ILE A 21 0.72 -9.61 -10.64
C ILE A 21 1.12 -9.74 -12.12
N ILE A 22 0.14 -9.95 -13.02
CA ILE A 22 0.43 -10.13 -14.44
C ILE A 22 1.05 -8.86 -15.03
N GLY A 23 0.44 -7.70 -14.79
CA GLY A 23 0.86 -6.45 -15.40
C GLY A 23 2.22 -5.97 -14.90
N SER A 24 2.52 -6.07 -13.59
CA SER A 24 3.84 -5.66 -13.05
C SER A 24 4.98 -6.54 -13.55
N ASN A 25 4.76 -7.85 -13.68
CA ASN A 25 5.77 -8.76 -14.21
C ASN A 25 5.93 -8.62 -15.74
N LEU A 26 4.86 -8.27 -16.47
CA LEU A 26 4.93 -8.00 -17.90
C LEU A 26 5.75 -6.74 -18.21
N ILE A 27 5.54 -5.64 -17.46
CA ILE A 27 6.31 -4.41 -17.65
C ILE A 27 7.79 -4.59 -17.25
N GLU A 28 8.08 -5.46 -16.29
CA GLU A 28 9.45 -5.87 -15.92
C GLU A 28 10.11 -6.62 -17.08
N ASP A 29 9.43 -7.60 -17.68
CA ASP A 29 9.95 -8.37 -18.82
C ASP A 29 10.12 -7.52 -20.09
N MET A 30 9.31 -6.47 -20.24
CA MET A 30 9.45 -5.48 -21.32
C MET A 30 10.61 -4.49 -21.10
N ASN A 31 11.38 -4.65 -20.01
CA ASN A 31 12.48 -3.77 -19.61
C ASN A 31 12.06 -2.29 -19.42
N LEU A 32 10.79 -2.05 -19.06
CA LEU A 32 10.27 -0.69 -18.84
C LEU A 32 10.58 -0.14 -17.43
N LEU A 33 11.25 -0.96 -16.60
CA LEU A 33 11.60 -0.65 -15.20
C LEU A 33 13.12 -0.57 -14.97
N GLY A 34 13.92 -0.62 -16.04
CA GLY A 34 15.39 -0.62 -15.98
C GLY A 34 15.97 -1.91 -15.38
N ASP A 35 17.30 -1.90 -15.19
CA ASP A 35 18.06 -3.09 -14.77
C ASP A 35 17.75 -3.53 -13.33
N GLU A 36 17.22 -2.64 -12.48
CA GLU A 36 16.83 -2.96 -11.10
C GLU A 36 15.50 -3.74 -11.02
N GLY A 37 14.68 -3.70 -12.07
CA GLY A 37 13.38 -4.38 -12.12
C GLY A 37 12.41 -3.94 -11.02
N LEU A 38 11.54 -4.85 -10.57
CA LEU A 38 10.60 -4.57 -9.48
C LEU A 38 11.34 -4.45 -8.14
N ALA A 39 11.23 -3.31 -7.45
CA ALA A 39 11.71 -3.12 -6.09
C ALA A 39 10.93 -3.96 -5.05
N ARG A 40 11.27 -5.25 -4.97
CA ARG A 40 10.75 -6.18 -3.96
C ARG A 40 11.38 -5.90 -2.60
N GLN A 41 10.58 -6.05 -1.55
CA GLN A 41 11.03 -5.85 -0.18
C GLN A 41 11.93 -6.98 0.29
N ALA A 42 12.93 -6.65 1.12
CA ALA A 42 13.77 -7.66 1.73
C ALA A 42 12.94 -8.56 2.66
N PHE A 43 13.21 -9.87 2.63
CA PHE A 43 12.42 -10.82 3.41
C PHE A 43 12.92 -10.87 4.87
N ALA A 44 12.16 -10.23 5.76
CA ALA A 44 12.39 -10.23 7.21
C ALA A 44 11.18 -10.86 7.92
N PRO A 45 11.12 -12.20 8.06
CA PRO A 45 9.91 -12.90 8.45
C PRO A 45 9.40 -12.51 9.84
N ILE A 46 10.30 -12.33 10.81
CA ILE A 46 9.92 -11.91 12.18
C ILE A 46 9.27 -10.52 12.14
N ALA A 47 9.89 -9.58 11.43
CA ALA A 47 9.38 -8.23 11.29
C ALA A 47 8.03 -8.20 10.55
N ALA A 48 7.88 -9.02 9.49
CA ALA A 48 6.65 -9.12 8.72
C ALA A 48 5.48 -9.72 9.52
N ILE A 49 5.71 -10.79 10.29
CA ILE A 49 4.68 -11.44 11.10
C ILE A 49 4.26 -10.54 12.27
N VAL A 50 5.22 -10.08 13.06
CA VAL A 50 4.94 -9.25 14.25
C VAL A 50 4.37 -7.90 13.83
N GLY A 51 5.00 -7.25 12.84
CA GLY A 51 4.55 -5.98 12.30
C GLY A 51 3.17 -6.08 11.67
N GLY A 52 2.92 -7.11 10.85
CA GLY A 52 1.62 -7.33 10.21
C GLY A 52 0.49 -7.60 11.21
N TYR A 53 0.78 -8.35 12.28
CA TYR A 53 -0.17 -8.58 13.37
C TYR A 53 -0.53 -7.27 14.10
N ILE A 54 0.48 -6.50 14.51
CA ILE A 54 0.30 -5.19 15.16
C ILE A 54 -0.45 -4.23 14.23
N PHE A 55 -0.08 -4.19 12.95
CA PHE A 55 -0.75 -3.38 11.93
C PHE A 55 -2.25 -3.73 11.87
N GLY A 56 -2.59 -5.02 11.82
CA GLY A 56 -3.96 -5.51 11.82
C GLY A 56 -4.77 -5.07 13.05
N LEU A 57 -4.17 -5.10 14.25
CA LEU A 57 -4.82 -4.58 15.46
C LEU A 57 -5.11 -3.08 15.32
N GLY A 58 -4.15 -2.32 14.81
CA GLY A 58 -4.29 -0.89 14.52
C GLY A 58 -5.43 -0.58 13.56
N ILE A 59 -5.56 -1.36 12.46
CA ILE A 59 -6.65 -1.22 11.49
C ILE A 59 -8.03 -1.31 12.18
N VAL A 60 -8.22 -2.30 13.04
CA VAL A 60 -9.50 -2.54 13.72
C VAL A 60 -9.82 -1.42 14.72
N MET A 61 -8.80 -0.90 15.40
CA MET A 61 -8.96 0.23 16.32
C MET A 61 -9.24 1.55 15.59
N ALA A 62 -8.54 1.80 14.47
CA ALA A 62 -8.64 3.01 13.65
C ALA A 62 -9.90 3.06 12.76
N GLY A 63 -10.54 1.92 12.49
CA GLY A 63 -11.68 1.83 11.59
C GLY A 63 -11.30 1.98 10.10
N GLY A 64 -10.04 1.71 9.75
CA GLY A 64 -9.54 1.78 8.38
C GLY A 64 -8.10 1.31 8.26
N CYS A 65 -7.73 0.77 7.09
CA CYS A 65 -6.34 0.50 6.74
C CYS A 65 -5.62 1.78 6.27
N GLY A 66 -4.32 1.71 5.98
CA GLY A 66 -3.53 2.88 5.54
C GLY A 66 -4.16 3.64 4.36
N SER A 67 -4.66 2.92 3.35
CA SER A 67 -5.43 3.53 2.25
C SER A 67 -6.81 4.02 2.71
N GLY A 68 -7.47 3.20 3.53
CA GLY A 68 -8.75 3.45 4.18
C GLY A 68 -8.85 4.79 4.87
N VAL A 69 -7.89 5.07 5.75
CA VAL A 69 -7.87 6.31 6.52
C VAL A 69 -7.62 7.53 5.64
N LEU A 70 -6.95 7.38 4.49
CA LEU A 70 -6.69 8.48 3.55
C LEU A 70 -7.88 8.78 2.64
N TYR A 71 -8.44 7.78 1.95
CA TYR A 71 -9.56 8.06 1.03
C TYR A 71 -10.82 8.51 1.79
N LYS A 72 -11.07 7.98 3.00
CA LYS A 72 -12.22 8.38 3.85
C LYS A 72 -12.16 9.84 4.30
N GLN A 73 -10.97 10.45 4.35
CA GLN A 73 -10.85 11.89 4.58
C GLN A 73 -11.48 12.69 3.43
N GLY A 74 -11.27 12.25 2.19
CA GLY A 74 -11.91 12.83 1.00
C GLY A 74 -13.43 12.70 1.02
N GLU A 75 -13.97 11.65 1.64
CA GLU A 75 -15.42 11.47 1.85
C GLU A 75 -16.01 12.38 2.94
N GLY A 76 -15.15 13.02 3.76
CA GLY A 76 -15.53 13.92 4.84
C GLY A 76 -15.51 13.31 6.24
N GLN A 77 -14.86 12.15 6.44
CA GLN A 77 -14.78 11.50 7.76
C GLN A 77 -13.65 12.06 8.61
N PHE A 78 -13.98 12.86 9.62
CA PHE A 78 -12.99 13.47 10.52
C PHE A 78 -12.23 12.44 11.37
N ALA A 79 -12.88 11.34 11.76
CA ALA A 79 -12.22 10.24 12.47
C ALA A 79 -11.03 9.66 11.68
N ALA A 80 -11.16 9.58 10.35
CA ALA A 80 -10.12 9.07 9.46
C ALA A 80 -8.90 10.00 9.43
N PHE A 81 -9.14 11.33 9.48
CA PHE A 81 -8.06 12.31 9.61
C PHE A 81 -7.28 12.11 10.92
N ILE A 82 -7.98 11.98 12.04
CA ILE A 82 -7.35 11.75 13.36
C ILE A 82 -6.55 10.43 13.37
N ALA A 83 -7.08 9.36 12.78
CA ALA A 83 -6.34 8.11 12.60
C ALA A 83 -5.06 8.30 11.77
N THR A 84 -5.13 9.08 10.68
CA THR A 84 -3.96 9.40 9.85
C THR A 84 -2.91 10.22 10.59
N VAL A 85 -3.31 11.14 11.48
CA VAL A 85 -2.36 11.88 12.32
C VAL A 85 -1.60 10.94 13.24
N GLY A 86 -2.29 10.04 13.95
CA GLY A 86 -1.63 9.03 14.79
C GLY A 86 -0.73 8.08 14.00
N PHE A 87 -1.18 7.71 12.80
CA PHE A 87 -0.43 6.87 11.86
C PHE A 87 0.87 7.54 11.41
N ALA A 88 0.78 8.78 10.90
CA ALA A 88 1.95 9.55 10.47
C ALA A 88 2.94 9.80 11.61
N PHE A 89 2.44 10.15 12.79
CA PHE A 89 3.27 10.43 13.97
C PHE A 89 4.18 9.25 14.33
N THR A 90 3.61 8.05 14.41
CA THR A 90 4.37 6.85 14.74
C THR A 90 5.23 6.33 13.59
N LEU A 91 4.84 6.55 12.33
CA LEU A 91 5.71 6.25 11.19
C LEU A 91 6.99 7.09 11.24
N ILE A 92 6.89 8.39 11.50
CA ILE A 92 8.05 9.28 11.65
C ILE A 92 8.92 8.84 12.83
N MET A 93 8.31 8.54 13.99
CA MET A 93 9.05 8.00 15.14
C MET A 93 9.79 6.70 14.81
N SER A 94 9.20 5.86 13.96
CA SER A 94 9.72 4.54 13.61
C SER A 94 10.79 4.59 12.51
N TYR A 95 10.76 5.57 11.62
CA TYR A 95 11.77 5.73 10.57
C TYR A 95 12.91 6.65 10.96
N HIS A 96 12.61 7.79 11.59
CA HIS A 96 13.57 8.86 11.89
C HIS A 96 13.75 9.12 13.39
N GLY A 97 12.80 8.69 14.21
CA GLY A 97 12.78 8.99 15.64
C GLY A 97 13.33 7.87 16.54
N PRO A 98 12.91 7.85 17.82
CA PRO A 98 13.49 6.99 18.85
C PRO A 98 13.17 5.51 18.68
N LEU A 99 12.16 5.16 17.89
CA LEU A 99 11.82 3.75 17.62
C LEU A 99 12.70 3.16 16.50
N ALA A 100 13.37 4.00 15.70
CA ALA A 100 14.18 3.55 14.56
C ALA A 100 15.25 2.50 14.89
N PRO A 101 16.01 2.58 16.01
CA PRO A 101 16.97 1.53 16.38
C PRO A 101 16.29 0.18 16.62
N VAL A 102 15.13 0.17 17.28
CA VAL A 102 14.35 -1.05 17.53
C VAL A 102 13.83 -1.62 16.21
N MET A 103 13.30 -0.77 15.32
CA MET A 103 12.84 -1.20 14.00
C MET A 103 13.97 -1.81 13.18
N LYS A 104 15.16 -1.20 13.19
CA LYS A 104 16.35 -1.72 12.50
C LYS A 104 16.83 -3.03 13.11
N TRP A 105 16.80 -3.16 14.44
CA TRP A 105 17.20 -4.38 15.14
C TRP A 105 16.29 -5.56 14.77
N ILE A 106 14.97 -5.39 14.81
CA ILE A 106 14.03 -6.46 14.43
C ILE A 106 14.15 -6.79 12.93
N LYS A 107 14.33 -5.78 12.07
CA LYS A 107 14.54 -5.97 10.62
C LYS A 107 15.93 -6.51 10.26
N SER A 108 16.86 -6.62 11.20
CA SER A 108 18.19 -7.18 10.93
C SER A 108 18.15 -8.70 10.71
N TYR A 109 17.12 -9.37 11.25
CA TYR A 109 16.83 -10.78 11.03
C TYR A 109 16.22 -11.01 9.63
N LYS A 110 17.04 -10.78 8.61
CA LYS A 110 16.71 -11.02 7.20
C LYS A 110 17.06 -12.45 6.82
N VAL A 111 16.25 -13.01 5.94
CA VAL A 111 16.49 -14.32 5.32
C VAL A 111 16.66 -14.09 3.83
N SER A 112 17.83 -14.44 3.32
CA SER A 112 18.15 -14.45 1.88
C SER A 112 18.21 -15.87 1.36
N ILE A 113 17.92 -16.06 0.07
CA ILE A 113 18.15 -17.32 -0.63
C ILE A 113 19.52 -17.25 -1.32
N GLY A 114 20.37 -18.26 -1.13
CA GLY A 114 21.75 -18.27 -1.61
C GLY A 114 22.80 -17.99 -0.51
N SER A 115 24.08 -17.96 -0.87
CA SER A 115 25.20 -17.69 0.04
C SER A 115 26.30 -16.92 -0.69
N GLY A 116 26.96 -15.97 0.00
CA GLY A 116 28.00 -15.13 -0.61
C GLY A 116 27.43 -13.94 -1.40
N ASP A 117 28.12 -13.54 -2.46
CA ASP A 117 27.79 -12.35 -3.26
C ASP A 117 26.51 -12.49 -4.10
N ASP A 118 26.03 -13.72 -4.32
CA ASP A 118 24.81 -14.04 -5.07
C ASP A 118 23.56 -14.18 -4.18
N ALA A 119 23.65 -13.80 -2.91
CA ALA A 119 22.52 -13.91 -1.98
C ALA A 119 21.37 -12.99 -2.40
N ILE A 120 20.19 -13.57 -2.69
CA ILE A 120 18.98 -12.84 -3.06
C ILE A 120 18.28 -12.37 -1.77
N PRO A 121 18.29 -11.07 -1.44
CA PRO A 121 17.74 -10.56 -0.18
C PRO A 121 16.21 -10.42 -0.20
N ASN A 122 15.60 -10.49 -1.37
CA ASN A 122 14.18 -10.28 -1.67
C ASN A 122 13.60 -11.45 -2.49
N PRO A 123 13.63 -12.68 -1.92
CA PRO A 123 13.25 -13.89 -2.64
C PRO A 123 11.79 -13.88 -3.07
N ALA A 124 11.55 -14.27 -4.32
CA ALA A 124 10.24 -14.61 -4.85
C ALA A 124 9.97 -16.13 -4.79
N LEU A 125 8.75 -16.53 -5.11
CA LEU A 125 8.34 -17.94 -5.02
C LEU A 125 9.15 -18.88 -5.93
N TRP A 126 9.56 -18.40 -7.11
CA TRP A 126 10.37 -19.19 -8.05
C TRP A 126 11.85 -19.28 -7.63
N ASP A 127 12.35 -18.35 -6.81
CA ASP A 127 13.73 -18.37 -6.32
C ASP A 127 13.95 -19.51 -5.30
N LEU A 128 12.89 -19.94 -4.61
CA LEU A 128 12.91 -21.12 -3.72
C LEU A 128 13.27 -22.42 -4.45
N PHE A 129 13.01 -22.48 -5.76
CA PHE A 129 13.28 -23.65 -6.59
C PHE A 129 14.51 -23.46 -7.49
N ASN A 130 15.25 -22.35 -7.31
CA ASN A 130 16.38 -21.96 -8.16
C ASN A 130 16.03 -21.99 -9.67
N ALA A 131 14.79 -21.60 -10.00
CA ALA A 131 14.22 -21.79 -11.33
C ALA A 131 13.56 -20.50 -11.85
N PRO A 132 14.35 -19.46 -12.20
CA PRO A 132 13.83 -18.18 -12.67
C PRO A 132 12.99 -18.32 -13.95
N ASN A 133 13.31 -19.30 -14.81
CA ASN A 133 12.54 -19.62 -16.02
C ASN A 133 11.10 -20.09 -15.72
N LEU A 134 10.81 -20.48 -14.48
CA LEU A 134 9.47 -20.90 -14.04
C LEU A 134 8.63 -19.73 -13.49
N LYS A 135 9.12 -18.49 -13.52
CA LYS A 135 8.39 -17.27 -13.11
C LYS A 135 6.93 -17.28 -13.60
N TRP A 136 6.73 -17.43 -14.91
CA TRP A 136 5.40 -17.43 -15.52
C TRP A 136 4.55 -18.66 -15.18
N LEU A 137 5.17 -19.81 -14.89
CA LEU A 137 4.46 -21.00 -14.42
C LEU A 137 3.85 -20.75 -13.04
N PHE A 138 4.62 -20.20 -12.09
CA PHE A 138 4.11 -19.85 -10.76
C PHE A 138 3.01 -18.78 -10.82
N ILE A 139 3.20 -17.75 -11.65
CA ILE A 139 2.17 -16.72 -11.89
C ILE A 139 0.90 -17.36 -12.45
N ALA A 140 1.02 -18.24 -13.45
CA ALA A 140 -0.12 -18.93 -14.04
C ALA A 140 -0.88 -19.80 -13.02
N ILE A 141 -0.17 -20.51 -12.14
CA ILE A 141 -0.79 -21.29 -11.05
C ILE A 141 -1.59 -20.40 -10.10
N ILE A 142 -1.02 -19.28 -9.65
CA ILE A 142 -1.71 -18.34 -8.74
C ILE A 142 -2.95 -17.75 -9.42
N VAL A 143 -2.82 -17.32 -10.67
CA VAL A 143 -3.93 -16.76 -11.44
C VAL A 143 -5.02 -17.81 -11.68
N ALA A 144 -4.65 -19.06 -11.94
CA ALA A 144 -5.59 -20.18 -12.09
C ALA A 144 -6.38 -20.46 -10.81
N ILE A 145 -5.82 -20.20 -9.63
CA ILE A 145 -6.55 -20.28 -8.34
C ILE A 145 -7.51 -19.10 -8.17
N ILE A 146 -7.13 -17.90 -8.65
CA ILE A 146 -7.93 -16.68 -8.54
C ILE A 146 -9.16 -16.71 -9.46
N ILE A 147 -8.97 -17.14 -10.72
CA ILE A 147 -10.01 -17.07 -11.77
C ILE A 147 -11.35 -17.70 -11.35
N PRO A 148 -11.42 -18.92 -10.80
CA PRO A 148 -12.68 -19.54 -10.41
C PRO A 148 -13.47 -18.73 -9.38
N VAL A 149 -12.78 -18.10 -8.43
CA VAL A 149 -13.40 -17.29 -7.36
C VAL A 149 -14.01 -16.01 -7.92
N VAL A 150 -13.28 -15.36 -8.83
CA VAL A 150 -13.72 -14.14 -9.54
C VAL A 150 -14.88 -14.48 -10.48
N TRP A 151 -14.76 -15.55 -11.27
CA TRP A 151 -15.77 -15.94 -12.25
C TRP A 151 -17.10 -16.36 -11.62
N LYS A 152 -17.05 -17.06 -10.47
CA LYS A 152 -18.25 -17.41 -9.68
C LYS A 152 -19.02 -16.17 -9.21
N GLY A 153 -18.39 -15.00 -9.20
CA GLY A 153 -19.05 -13.73 -8.89
C GLY A 153 -19.82 -13.08 -10.02
N GLY A 154 -19.79 -13.64 -11.24
CA GLY A 154 -20.40 -13.04 -12.40
C GLY A 154 -19.80 -11.65 -12.68
N PRO A 155 -18.51 -11.54 -13.05
CA PRO A 155 -17.84 -10.25 -13.26
C PRO A 155 -18.49 -9.40 -14.37
N LEU A 156 -19.21 -10.04 -15.29
CA LEU A 156 -20.00 -9.41 -16.37
C LEU A 156 -21.48 -9.26 -16.00
N GLY A 157 -21.83 -9.45 -14.72
CA GLY A 157 -23.19 -9.39 -14.20
C GLY A 157 -23.76 -7.97 -14.12
N LYS A 158 -24.94 -7.84 -13.51
CA LYS A 158 -25.68 -6.58 -13.42
C LYS A 158 -24.85 -5.49 -12.74
N GLN A 159 -24.76 -4.34 -13.39
CA GLN A 159 -24.15 -3.12 -12.85
C GLN A 159 -24.90 -2.65 -11.60
N PRO A 160 -24.21 -2.14 -10.57
CA PRO A 160 -24.86 -1.59 -9.39
C PRO A 160 -25.66 -0.34 -9.73
N LYS A 161 -26.68 -0.03 -8.92
CA LYS A 161 -27.54 1.16 -9.11
C LYS A 161 -26.79 2.49 -8.92
N LYS A 162 -25.68 2.47 -8.16
CA LYS A 162 -24.79 3.60 -7.92
C LYS A 162 -23.35 3.10 -7.89
N GLY A 163 -22.43 3.90 -8.41
CA GLY A 163 -21.01 3.59 -8.45
C GLY A 163 -20.65 2.54 -9.50
N TRP A 164 -19.50 1.90 -9.27
CA TRP A 164 -18.83 1.03 -10.23
C TRP A 164 -19.08 -0.44 -9.88
N SER A 165 -19.17 -1.33 -10.88
CA SER A 165 -19.18 -2.76 -10.59
C SER A 165 -17.88 -3.15 -9.87
N TRP A 166 -17.97 -4.16 -9.00
CA TRP A 166 -16.82 -4.68 -8.28
C TRP A 166 -15.71 -5.17 -9.24
N SER A 167 -16.10 -5.67 -10.41
CA SER A 167 -15.20 -6.14 -11.46
C SER A 167 -14.47 -4.99 -12.14
N LEU A 168 -15.18 -3.91 -12.48
CA LEU A 168 -14.57 -2.72 -13.07
C LEU A 168 -13.68 -2.00 -12.06
N GLY A 169 -14.12 -1.89 -10.81
CA GLY A 169 -13.30 -1.33 -9.72
C GLY A 169 -12.03 -2.14 -9.48
N GLY A 170 -12.12 -3.47 -9.40
CA GLY A 170 -10.95 -4.34 -9.27
C GLY A 170 -9.99 -4.23 -10.46
N LEU A 171 -10.51 -4.23 -11.68
CA LEU A 171 -9.72 -4.06 -12.90
C LEU A 171 -8.98 -2.71 -12.92
N LEU A 172 -9.70 -1.61 -12.67
CA LEU A 172 -9.10 -0.27 -12.65
C LEU A 172 -8.05 -0.12 -11.56
N VAL A 173 -8.31 -0.61 -10.34
CA VAL A 173 -7.32 -0.57 -9.25
C VAL A 173 -6.08 -1.36 -9.64
N GLY A 174 -6.25 -2.55 -10.25
CA GLY A 174 -5.13 -3.34 -10.78
C GLY A 174 -4.31 -2.57 -11.82
N LEU A 175 -4.98 -1.93 -12.80
CA LEU A 175 -4.31 -1.12 -13.82
C LEU A 175 -3.58 0.09 -13.22
N VAL A 176 -4.19 0.76 -12.24
CA VAL A 176 -3.56 1.87 -11.50
C VAL A 176 -2.32 1.40 -10.75
N ILE A 177 -2.33 0.20 -10.17
CA ILE A 177 -1.13 -0.40 -9.55
C ILE A 177 -0.02 -0.62 -10.59
N VAL A 178 -0.35 -1.20 -11.75
CA VAL A 178 0.63 -1.43 -12.83
C VAL A 178 1.23 -0.12 -13.32
N LEU A 179 0.38 0.88 -13.55
CA LEU A 179 0.81 2.23 -13.91
C LEU A 179 1.67 2.86 -12.81
N ALA A 180 1.35 2.65 -11.53
CA ALA A 180 2.14 3.17 -10.42
C ALA A 180 3.58 2.63 -10.41
N TRP A 181 3.79 1.34 -10.72
CA TRP A 181 5.14 0.78 -10.86
C TRP A 181 5.93 1.43 -11.99
N TRP A 182 5.31 1.64 -13.15
CA TRP A 182 5.97 2.27 -14.28
C TRP A 182 6.25 3.77 -14.03
N THR A 183 5.25 4.50 -13.55
CA THR A 183 5.36 5.94 -13.28
C THR A 183 6.32 6.25 -12.12
N SER A 184 6.36 5.42 -11.07
CA SER A 184 7.35 5.55 -9.99
C SER A 184 8.78 5.33 -10.48
N TYR A 185 9.00 4.42 -11.43
CA TYR A 185 10.32 4.29 -12.05
C TYR A 185 10.69 5.54 -12.85
N GLN A 186 9.80 5.99 -13.74
CA GLN A 186 10.10 7.10 -14.65
C GLN A 186 10.28 8.45 -13.95
N TRP A 187 9.55 8.71 -12.87
CA TRP A 187 9.58 10.00 -12.16
C TRP A 187 10.13 9.93 -10.74
N GLY A 188 10.06 8.77 -10.09
CA GLY A 188 10.63 8.52 -8.76
C GLY A 188 11.98 7.80 -8.81
N GLY A 189 12.49 7.45 -10.00
CA GLY A 189 13.80 6.82 -10.19
C GLY A 189 13.91 5.36 -9.73
N ARG A 190 12.84 4.79 -9.17
CA ARG A 190 12.79 3.38 -8.76
C ARG A 190 11.40 2.82 -8.91
N ALA A 191 11.29 1.64 -9.52
CA ALA A 191 10.00 0.98 -9.70
C ALA A 191 9.47 0.50 -8.35
N ARG A 192 8.52 1.23 -7.77
CA ARG A 192 7.89 0.89 -6.48
C ARG A 192 6.38 0.86 -6.63
N GLY A 193 5.75 -0.18 -6.06
CA GLY A 193 4.30 -0.28 -6.03
C GLY A 193 3.62 0.75 -5.13
N LEU A 194 2.29 0.82 -5.21
CA LEU A 194 1.48 1.64 -4.31
C LEU A 194 1.63 1.15 -2.86
N SER A 195 2.01 2.07 -1.98
CA SER A 195 2.05 1.91 -0.53
C SER A 195 1.22 3.04 0.09
N PHE A 196 1.22 3.18 1.42
CA PHE A 196 0.66 4.33 2.12
C PHE A 196 1.52 4.73 3.32
N SER A 197 2.20 3.77 3.96
CA SER A 197 3.05 3.99 5.13
C SER A 197 4.29 4.85 4.83
N GLY A 198 5.11 4.44 3.85
CA GLY A 198 6.33 5.19 3.51
C GLY A 198 6.00 6.61 3.03
N PRO A 199 5.16 6.76 2.00
CA PRO A 199 4.95 8.09 1.45
C PRO A 199 4.13 9.03 2.32
N LEU A 200 3.31 8.52 3.26
CA LEU A 200 2.73 9.36 4.31
C LEU A 200 3.83 9.97 5.20
N SER A 201 4.85 9.20 5.57
CA SER A 201 5.99 9.74 6.33
C SER A 201 6.82 10.73 5.51
N GLU A 202 6.98 10.49 4.20
CA GLU A 202 7.70 11.37 3.29
C GLU A 202 6.96 12.70 3.08
N MET A 203 5.63 12.66 2.97
CA MET A 203 4.80 13.86 2.89
C MET A 203 4.84 14.67 4.18
N VAL A 204 4.69 14.03 5.35
CA VAL A 204 4.69 14.76 6.62
C VAL A 204 6.07 15.30 6.97
N THR A 205 7.15 14.57 6.66
CA THR A 205 8.52 15.10 6.85
C THR A 205 8.78 16.28 5.92
N PHE A 206 8.30 16.24 4.66
CA PHE A 206 8.36 17.40 3.77
C PHE A 206 7.60 18.61 4.34
N LEU A 207 6.39 18.41 4.86
CA LEU A 207 5.61 19.49 5.47
C LEU A 207 6.26 20.08 6.74
N LEU A 208 6.99 19.26 7.50
CA LEU A 208 7.61 19.68 8.77
C LEU A 208 9.03 20.24 8.59
N MET A 209 9.80 19.70 7.65
CA MET A 209 11.25 19.95 7.52
C MET A 209 11.66 20.51 6.14
N GLY A 210 10.73 20.59 5.18
CA GLY A 210 11.04 20.97 3.80
C GLY A 210 11.77 19.88 3.02
N ASP A 211 11.90 18.67 3.56
CA ASP A 211 12.60 17.56 2.93
C ASP A 211 11.85 16.23 3.20
N SER A 212 11.45 15.52 2.16
CA SER A 212 10.75 14.23 2.26
C SER A 212 11.58 13.11 2.89
N MET A 213 12.91 13.25 3.00
CA MET A 213 13.86 12.25 3.48
C MET A 213 13.62 10.86 2.87
N ALA A 214 13.20 10.83 1.61
CA ALA A 214 12.78 9.61 0.95
C ALA A 214 14.00 8.72 0.73
N LYS A 215 13.99 7.53 1.35
CA LYS A 215 15.12 6.61 1.28
C LYS A 215 15.27 5.94 -0.10
N ASN A 216 14.15 5.71 -0.77
CA ASN A 216 14.07 4.81 -1.92
C ASN A 216 13.62 5.50 -3.22
N ASP A 217 13.23 6.77 -3.14
CA ASP A 217 12.67 7.52 -4.26
C ASP A 217 13.53 8.75 -4.51
N GLN A 218 13.72 9.11 -5.78
CA GLN A 218 14.34 10.36 -6.16
C GLN A 218 13.49 11.53 -5.69
N MET A 219 14.20 12.52 -5.15
CA MET A 219 13.60 13.73 -4.63
C MET A 219 13.82 14.85 -5.63
N PHE A 220 12.78 15.64 -5.87
CA PHE A 220 12.86 16.80 -6.75
C PHE A 220 12.52 18.07 -5.98
N SER A 221 13.15 19.18 -6.37
CA SER A 221 12.86 20.48 -5.78
C SER A 221 11.46 20.93 -6.17
N PHE A 222 10.59 21.06 -5.18
CA PHE A 222 9.24 21.55 -5.36
C PHE A 222 9.22 23.08 -5.26
N ALA A 223 9.34 23.73 -6.42
CA ALA A 223 9.16 25.18 -6.57
C ALA A 223 9.94 26.05 -5.58
N GLY A 224 11.12 25.60 -5.13
CA GLY A 224 11.99 26.31 -4.19
C GLY A 224 11.59 26.22 -2.71
N TYR A 225 10.51 25.48 -2.37
CA TYR A 225 10.02 25.34 -0.99
C TYR A 225 10.62 24.13 -0.25
N GLY A 226 11.16 23.15 -0.98
CA GLY A 226 11.73 21.94 -0.40
C GLY A 226 11.87 20.80 -1.40
N SER A 227 12.32 19.64 -0.92
CA SER A 227 12.52 18.43 -1.73
C SER A 227 11.41 17.42 -1.48
N ILE A 228 10.60 17.11 -2.48
CA ILE A 228 9.48 16.17 -2.39
C ILE A 228 9.74 14.91 -3.21
N SER A 229 9.26 13.75 -2.74
CA SER A 229 9.29 12.51 -3.52
C SER A 229 8.06 12.35 -4.41
N TRP A 230 8.18 11.56 -5.48
CA TRP A 230 7.05 11.20 -6.34
C TRP A 230 5.91 10.55 -5.54
N SER A 231 6.26 9.67 -4.63
CA SER A 231 5.29 8.91 -3.86
C SER A 231 4.59 9.77 -2.80
N ALA A 232 5.22 10.79 -2.25
CA ALA A 232 4.55 11.71 -1.33
C ALA A 232 3.33 12.38 -1.99
N LEU A 233 3.37 12.66 -3.30
CA LEU A 233 2.28 13.34 -4.02
C LEU A 233 0.95 12.60 -3.97
N TYR A 234 0.94 11.26 -4.00
CA TYR A 234 -0.34 10.54 -3.98
C TYR A 234 -1.05 10.61 -2.63
N ILE A 235 -0.36 10.97 -1.53
CA ILE A 235 -0.98 11.19 -0.22
C ILE A 235 -1.98 12.36 -0.25
N ILE A 236 -1.74 13.35 -1.13
CA ILE A 236 -2.68 14.43 -1.41
C ILE A 236 -3.65 14.02 -2.53
N GLY A 237 -3.15 13.32 -3.55
CA GLY A 237 -3.95 12.88 -4.69
C GLY A 237 -5.12 11.95 -4.32
N VAL A 238 -4.92 11.03 -3.37
CA VAL A 238 -5.94 10.05 -2.96
C VAL A 238 -7.14 10.71 -2.27
N PRO A 239 -6.99 11.56 -1.24
CA PRO A 239 -8.10 12.30 -0.66
C PRO A 239 -8.82 13.22 -1.67
N ILE A 240 -8.08 13.89 -2.57
CA ILE A 240 -8.70 14.73 -3.61
C ILE A 240 -9.52 13.88 -4.57
N GLY A 241 -8.98 12.77 -5.06
CA GLY A 241 -9.70 11.85 -5.95
C GLY A 241 -10.94 11.26 -5.28
N ALA A 242 -10.84 10.89 -4.01
CA ALA A 242 -11.97 10.41 -3.21
C ALA A 242 -13.03 11.51 -3.01
N PHE A 243 -12.62 12.75 -2.76
CA PHE A 243 -13.54 13.89 -2.65
C PHE A 243 -14.29 14.16 -3.96
N LEU A 244 -13.59 14.18 -5.09
CA LEU A 244 -14.21 14.36 -6.41
C LEU A 244 -15.20 13.24 -6.73
N SER A 245 -14.85 11.99 -6.41
CA SER A 245 -15.71 10.82 -6.58
C SER A 245 -16.95 10.90 -5.68
N ALA A 246 -16.77 11.16 -4.38
CA ALA A 246 -17.85 11.27 -3.41
C ALA A 246 -18.80 12.43 -3.74
N ARG A 247 -18.28 13.56 -4.21
CA ARG A 247 -19.11 14.68 -4.67
C ARG A 247 -19.88 14.34 -5.95
N GLY A 248 -19.24 13.67 -6.91
CA GLY A 248 -19.89 13.20 -8.14
C GLY A 248 -21.02 12.20 -7.89
N LEU A 249 -20.90 11.35 -6.87
CA LEU A 249 -21.93 10.37 -6.47
C LEU A 249 -22.93 10.91 -5.43
N SER A 250 -22.74 12.17 -4.98
CA SER A 250 -23.53 12.79 -3.90
C SER A 250 -23.48 12.00 -2.58
N GLU A 251 -22.31 11.45 -2.26
CA GLU A 251 -22.03 10.66 -1.06
C GLU A 251 -21.17 11.44 -0.04
N PHE A 252 -20.61 12.59 -0.44
CA PHE A 252 -19.80 13.42 0.45
C PHE A 252 -20.61 13.88 1.67
N LYS A 253 -20.08 13.58 2.86
CA LYS A 253 -20.71 13.98 4.13
C LYS A 253 -19.65 14.23 5.19
N LEU A 254 -19.59 15.47 5.66
CA LEU A 254 -18.78 15.82 6.83
C LEU A 254 -19.35 15.13 8.07
N THR A 255 -18.56 14.22 8.63
CA THR A 255 -18.90 13.45 9.83
C THR A 255 -17.80 13.61 10.86
N ALA A 256 -18.20 13.91 12.10
CA ALA A 256 -17.30 13.96 13.24
C ALA A 256 -17.88 13.10 14.37
N PRO A 257 -17.05 12.25 15.01
CA PRO A 257 -17.44 11.56 16.24
C PRO A 257 -17.93 12.54 17.29
N LYS A 258 -19.01 12.19 17.99
CA LYS A 258 -19.54 13.00 19.10
C LYS A 258 -18.79 12.76 20.41
N GLN A 259 -18.13 11.61 20.54
CA GLN A 259 -17.44 11.18 21.75
C GLN A 259 -15.93 11.32 21.58
N VAL A 260 -15.27 11.88 22.59
CA VAL A 260 -13.81 12.01 22.63
C VAL A 260 -13.13 10.65 22.68
N ASP A 261 -13.74 9.67 23.35
CA ASP A 261 -13.21 8.30 23.45
C ASP A 261 -13.04 7.64 22.08
N GLU A 262 -13.95 7.93 21.13
CA GLU A 262 -13.84 7.44 19.76
C GLU A 262 -12.64 8.09 19.05
N LEU A 263 -12.44 9.40 19.23
CA LEU A 263 -11.29 10.13 18.66
C LEU A 263 -9.97 9.60 19.21
N LEU A 264 -9.89 9.36 20.52
CA LEU A 264 -8.70 8.79 21.16
C LEU A 264 -8.45 7.36 20.65
N ARG A 265 -9.50 6.55 20.57
CA ARG A 265 -9.39 5.18 20.05
C ARG A 265 -8.85 5.16 18.62
N VAL A 266 -9.37 6.00 17.72
CA VAL A 266 -8.89 6.01 16.33
C VAL A 266 -7.49 6.60 16.21
N PHE A 267 -7.13 7.59 17.04
CA PHE A 267 -5.78 8.12 17.11
C PHE A 267 -4.77 7.05 17.54
N PHE A 268 -5.03 6.38 18.67
CA PHE A 268 -4.18 5.28 19.16
C PHE A 268 -4.19 4.09 18.19
N GLY A 269 -5.33 3.80 17.55
CA GLY A 269 -5.38 2.82 16.47
C GLY A 269 -4.45 3.17 15.31
N GLY A 270 -4.43 4.44 14.91
CA GLY A 270 -3.48 4.99 13.95
C GLY A 270 -2.03 4.81 14.41
N MET A 271 -1.73 5.11 15.67
CA MET A 271 -0.39 4.91 16.25
C MET A 271 0.06 3.45 16.20
N VAL A 272 -0.80 2.52 16.62
CA VAL A 272 -0.52 1.07 16.56
C VAL A 272 -0.31 0.63 15.11
N MET A 273 -1.14 1.12 14.19
CA MET A 273 -0.99 0.89 12.76
C MET A 273 0.36 1.41 12.25
N GLY A 274 0.85 2.57 12.68
CA GLY A 274 2.13 3.13 12.21
C GLY A 274 3.35 2.35 12.68
N VAL A 275 3.33 1.90 13.94
CA VAL A 275 4.35 0.99 14.48
C VAL A 275 4.35 -0.32 13.70
N GLY A 276 3.18 -0.93 13.49
CA GLY A 276 3.04 -2.19 12.77
C GLY A 276 3.52 -2.10 11.32
N GLY A 277 3.11 -1.05 10.60
CA GLY A 277 3.46 -0.85 9.20
C GLY A 277 4.94 -0.54 9.01
N ALA A 278 5.49 0.32 9.88
CA ALA A 278 6.92 0.58 9.91
C ALA A 278 7.71 -0.70 10.19
N LEU A 279 7.27 -1.57 11.11
CA LEU A 279 7.95 -2.82 11.44
C LEU A 279 7.87 -3.85 10.30
N ALA A 280 6.67 -4.06 9.75
CA ALA A 280 6.44 -4.99 8.63
C ALA A 280 7.17 -4.54 7.36
N GLY A 281 7.51 -3.25 7.26
CA GLY A 281 8.12 -2.67 6.08
C GLY A 281 7.11 -2.26 5.02
N GLY A 282 5.81 -2.23 5.32
CA GLY A 282 4.72 -1.94 4.39
C GLY A 282 3.61 -1.14 5.04
#